data_AF-A0A9W9KP02-F1
#
_entry.id   AF-A0A9W9KP02-F1
#
_cell.length_a   1.000
_cell.length_b   1.000
_cell.length_c   1.000
_cell.angle_alpha   90.00
_cell.angle_beta   90.00
_cell.angle_gamma   90.00
#
_symmetry.space_group_name_H-M   'P 1'
#
loop_
_entity.id
_entity.type
_entity.pdbx_description
1 polymer ?
#
loop_
_entity_poly.entity_id
_entity_poly.type
_entity_poly.pdbx_seq_one_letter_code
_entity_poly.pdbx_strand_id
1 'polypeptide(L)'
;MQFALGLKANTLAASAYAQMLTDWTNPCGLGEHVVIRKCTLEFGIVYSSFFTTGTPGEIGLAGELAVGSKKTGVAMELSQNPKEQLLAAQITDLGVVDLVQFASIIANEKFPEPEDFLHFNNVELYLSTGTSIGVTEYPAGASLKGDMTKFGKRAQFNCSVGSKVQLQASIEQFQLGPLIVRGFAGPDPIVDIDLSAETRHVLIDGAVQIWDASAACHLEAVLYPKPSFDFSVMLKLSDLFLLKLQAKLSGDFSLKDYKSWANADFEIYGLMEQHLIEHVVGQLEQQLQATQDAAKHGFDEIKNDMDAKEAAFKEHCQAAIDDLEASSAQWLAKKAEVDSSFQSAHGGSTRIRQDLTAKVDEAERAFNGLIAEKAAELERVRADATAAIQQAEHDVDDAQRDSDNAIHEAQSDLQQVRREFEQGFGGAKRDLEGARHEVENAQRHVDDLDRDIDHISRRIDDEHWYNCPPLLGEKAVLLAAQAAATASLQVVRGIFFAAEGIVHDTGFVAAEGAIGAAEFALDGVQKVKTEALNVARAGLDTVRDAQNAMIQTAVDALHAVETASDELRVFDGARSALEDAEGLSQGATSGAQEAVDGLSKCGEFIAFDAAEAALWFAQNNTSELNLA
;
A
#
# COMPACT_ATOMS: atom_id res chain seq x y z
N MET A 1 -17.26 24.76 -14.46
CA MET A 1 -17.07 23.30 -14.49
C MET A 1 -18.39 22.66 -14.91
N GLN A 2 -18.40 21.88 -15.98
CA GLN A 2 -19.59 21.19 -16.52
C GLN A 2 -19.41 19.68 -16.40
N PHE A 3 -20.52 18.95 -16.18
CA PHE A 3 -20.53 17.50 -16.05
C PHE A 3 -21.59 16.88 -16.96
N ALA A 4 -21.26 15.76 -17.59
CA ALA A 4 -22.23 14.81 -18.12
C ALA A 4 -22.63 13.86 -17.00
N LEU A 5 -23.93 13.70 -16.80
CA LEU A 5 -24.48 12.74 -15.85
C LEU A 5 -25.18 11.64 -16.63
N GLY A 6 -24.97 10.39 -16.24
CA GLY A 6 -25.68 9.26 -16.81
C GLY A 6 -26.11 8.28 -15.75
N LEU A 7 -27.24 7.62 -16.03
CA LEU A 7 -27.82 6.57 -15.21
C LEU A 7 -27.99 5.33 -16.09
N LYS A 8 -27.51 4.19 -15.59
CA LYS A 8 -27.72 2.86 -16.19
C LYS A 8 -28.47 2.03 -15.15
N ALA A 9 -29.54 1.35 -15.55
CA ALA A 9 -30.28 0.47 -14.64
C ALA A 9 -30.72 -0.79 -15.37
N ASN A 10 -30.61 -1.93 -14.70
CA ASN A 10 -31.14 -3.20 -15.16
C ASN A 10 -31.93 -3.87 -14.01
N THR A 11 -32.31 -5.13 -14.19
CA THR A 11 -33.13 -5.88 -13.22
C THR A 11 -32.40 -6.27 -11.93
N LEU A 12 -31.06 -6.17 -11.90
CA LEU A 12 -30.20 -6.64 -10.81
C LEU A 12 -29.39 -5.51 -10.15
N ALA A 13 -29.12 -4.42 -10.87
CA ALA A 13 -28.29 -3.31 -10.43
C ALA A 13 -28.66 -1.99 -11.10
N ALA A 14 -28.20 -0.89 -10.53
CA ALA A 14 -28.17 0.44 -11.16
C ALA A 14 -26.82 1.10 -10.92
N SER A 15 -26.31 1.84 -11.90
CA SER A 15 -25.14 2.71 -11.76
C SER A 15 -25.44 4.14 -12.22
N ALA A 16 -24.76 5.09 -11.59
CA ALA A 16 -24.76 6.49 -11.93
C ALA A 16 -23.32 6.93 -12.16
N TYR A 17 -23.07 7.74 -13.19
CA TYR A 17 -21.77 8.36 -13.38
C TYR A 17 -21.89 9.87 -13.55
N ALA A 18 -20.84 10.56 -13.13
CA ALA A 18 -20.60 11.97 -13.40
C ALA A 18 -19.23 12.12 -14.05
N GLN A 19 -19.22 12.58 -15.31
CA GLN A 19 -17.99 12.81 -16.06
C GLN A 19 -17.82 14.29 -16.35
N MET A 20 -16.68 14.85 -15.97
CA MET A 20 -16.33 16.23 -16.20
C MET A 20 -16.10 16.48 -17.71
N LEU A 21 -16.79 17.48 -18.25
CA LEU A 21 -16.74 17.88 -19.66
C LEU A 21 -15.75 19.02 -19.93
N THR A 22 -15.42 19.80 -18.90
CA THR A 22 -14.53 20.96 -18.98
C THR A 22 -13.44 20.87 -17.93
N ASP A 23 -12.19 21.12 -18.31
CA ASP A 23 -11.02 21.12 -17.43
C ASP A 23 -11.19 22.06 -16.21
N TRP A 24 -10.68 21.63 -15.05
CA TRP A 24 -10.56 22.45 -13.84
C TRP A 24 -9.17 23.06 -13.76
N THR A 25 -9.04 24.30 -14.22
CA THR A 25 -7.80 25.08 -14.15
C THR A 25 -7.65 25.72 -12.77
N ASN A 26 -6.42 25.73 -12.24
CA ASN A 26 -6.06 26.26 -10.92
C ASN A 26 -6.90 25.65 -9.77
N PRO A 27 -6.92 24.31 -9.63
CA PRO A 27 -7.64 23.66 -8.56
C PRO A 27 -7.08 24.09 -7.21
N CYS A 28 -7.98 24.45 -6.29
CA CYS A 28 -7.64 24.84 -4.90
C CYS A 28 -6.57 25.94 -4.78
N GLY A 29 -6.36 26.76 -5.81
CA GLY A 29 -5.34 27.83 -5.80
C GLY A 29 -3.90 27.35 -5.99
N LEU A 30 -3.69 26.11 -6.46
CA LEU A 30 -2.36 25.50 -6.65
C LEU A 30 -1.53 26.09 -7.81
N GLY A 31 -2.10 27.00 -8.60
CA GLY A 31 -1.43 27.72 -9.69
C GLY A 31 -2.09 27.52 -11.05
N GLU A 32 -1.95 28.52 -11.93
CA GLU A 32 -2.61 28.56 -13.25
C GLU A 32 -2.13 27.45 -14.21
N HIS A 33 -0.96 26.87 -13.94
CA HIS A 33 -0.39 25.79 -14.74
C HIS A 33 -0.87 24.39 -14.32
N VAL A 34 -1.61 24.27 -13.21
CA VAL A 34 -2.18 23.00 -12.72
C VAL A 34 -3.62 22.86 -13.20
N VAL A 35 -3.93 21.74 -13.86
CA VAL A 35 -5.24 21.48 -14.46
C VAL A 35 -5.68 20.05 -14.17
N ILE A 36 -6.85 19.87 -13.55
CA ILE A 36 -7.51 18.57 -13.41
C ILE A 36 -8.41 18.33 -14.63
N ARG A 37 -8.31 17.16 -15.27
CA ARG A 37 -9.02 16.80 -16.51
C ARG A 37 -9.68 15.44 -16.40
N LYS A 38 -10.67 15.21 -17.27
CA LYS A 38 -11.37 13.93 -17.48
C LYS A 38 -11.82 13.21 -16.19
N CYS A 39 -12.12 13.96 -15.13
CA CYS A 39 -12.59 13.38 -13.88
C CYS A 39 -13.91 12.66 -14.10
N THR A 40 -13.93 11.37 -13.80
CA THR A 40 -15.13 10.53 -13.82
C THR A 40 -15.30 9.89 -12.46
N LEU A 41 -16.52 9.97 -11.95
CA LEU A 41 -16.96 9.32 -10.72
C LEU A 41 -18.12 8.41 -11.11
N GLU A 42 -18.05 7.14 -10.78
CA GLU A 42 -19.10 6.15 -11.01
C GLU A 42 -19.47 5.51 -9.68
N PHE A 43 -20.77 5.33 -9.45
CA PHE A 43 -21.33 4.68 -8.29
C PHE A 43 -22.41 3.70 -8.73
N GLY A 44 -22.25 2.44 -8.35
CA GLY A 44 -23.24 1.39 -8.60
C GLY A 44 -23.83 0.84 -7.31
N ILE A 45 -25.06 0.35 -7.42
CA ILE A 45 -25.75 -0.43 -6.39
C ILE A 45 -26.17 -1.77 -6.97
N VAL A 46 -25.92 -2.84 -6.22
CA VAL A 46 -26.52 -4.15 -6.47
C VAL A 46 -27.73 -4.25 -5.56
N TYR A 47 -28.94 -4.41 -6.12
CA TYR A 47 -30.17 -4.22 -5.33
C TYR A 47 -30.26 -5.17 -4.13
N SER A 48 -29.86 -6.44 -4.30
CA SER A 48 -29.95 -7.45 -3.25
C SER A 48 -29.07 -7.16 -2.03
N SER A 49 -27.85 -6.65 -2.23
CA SER A 49 -26.94 -6.29 -1.13
C SER A 49 -27.25 -4.90 -0.59
N PHE A 50 -27.52 -3.93 -1.46
CA PHE A 50 -27.77 -2.54 -1.08
C PHE A 50 -28.97 -2.38 -0.13
N PHE A 51 -30.09 -3.07 -0.36
CA PHE A 51 -31.24 -3.02 0.54
C PHE A 51 -30.99 -3.66 1.91
N THR A 52 -29.93 -4.46 2.04
CA THR A 52 -29.59 -5.20 3.27
C THR A 52 -28.50 -4.49 4.07
N THR A 53 -27.47 -3.95 3.40
CA THR A 53 -26.27 -3.39 4.04
C THR A 53 -26.14 -1.87 3.91
N GLY A 54 -26.88 -1.25 2.97
CA GLY A 54 -26.72 0.17 2.62
C GLY A 54 -25.39 0.51 1.93
N THR A 55 -24.54 -0.48 1.64
CA THR A 55 -23.21 -0.27 1.05
C THR A 55 -23.29 -0.22 -0.49
N PRO A 56 -22.60 0.74 -1.14
CA PRO A 56 -22.49 0.77 -2.60
C PRO A 56 -21.97 -0.57 -3.15
N GLY A 57 -22.54 -0.96 -4.29
CA GLY A 57 -22.15 -2.16 -5.04
C GLY A 57 -20.91 -1.95 -5.89
N GLU A 58 -20.60 -0.71 -6.27
CA GLU A 58 -19.51 -0.37 -7.17
C GLU A 58 -19.08 1.09 -6.95
N ILE A 59 -17.78 1.36 -7.03
CA ILE A 59 -17.19 2.69 -7.00
C ILE A 59 -16.10 2.77 -8.08
N GLY A 60 -16.28 3.69 -9.03
CA GLY A 60 -15.31 4.01 -10.07
C GLY A 60 -14.80 5.44 -9.94
N LEU A 61 -13.49 5.62 -10.08
CA LEU A 61 -12.80 6.91 -10.02
C LEU A 61 -11.79 6.95 -11.16
N ALA A 62 -11.87 7.95 -12.02
CA ALA A 62 -10.84 8.24 -13.00
C ALA A 62 -10.55 9.74 -13.03
N GLY A 63 -9.30 10.11 -13.30
CA GLY A 63 -8.92 11.51 -13.43
C GLY A 63 -7.51 11.68 -13.96
N GLU A 64 -7.27 12.82 -14.59
CA GLU A 64 -5.97 13.23 -15.07
C GLU A 64 -5.53 14.51 -14.37
N LEU A 65 -4.28 14.55 -13.92
CA LEU A 65 -3.59 15.75 -13.48
C LEU A 65 -2.64 16.19 -14.59
N ALA A 66 -2.78 17.45 -15.03
CA ALA A 66 -1.89 18.07 -16.01
C ALA A 66 -1.17 19.27 -15.39
N VAL A 67 0.13 19.37 -15.64
CA VAL A 67 0.97 20.52 -15.27
C VAL A 67 1.70 20.99 -16.54
N GLY A 68 1.28 22.11 -17.12
CA GLY A 68 1.77 22.55 -18.44
C GLY A 68 1.44 21.53 -19.56
N SER A 69 2.46 21.01 -20.26
CA SER A 69 2.29 19.95 -21.28
C SER A 69 2.24 18.53 -20.69
N LYS A 70 2.67 18.38 -19.44
CA LYS A 70 2.92 17.11 -18.74
C LYS A 70 1.62 16.55 -18.18
N LYS A 71 1.38 15.25 -18.29
CA LYS A 71 0.11 14.63 -17.87
C LYS A 71 0.33 13.31 -17.14
N THR A 72 -0.43 13.11 -16.07
CA THR A 72 -0.57 11.81 -15.42
C THR A 72 -2.05 11.51 -15.21
N GLY A 73 -2.45 10.27 -15.40
CA GLY A 73 -3.82 9.80 -15.22
C GLY A 73 -3.86 8.57 -14.33
N VAL A 74 -4.88 8.48 -13.51
CA VAL A 74 -5.20 7.28 -12.74
C VAL A 74 -6.66 6.95 -12.94
N ALA A 75 -6.96 5.65 -13.02
CA ALA A 75 -8.31 5.14 -13.03
C ALA A 75 -8.39 3.90 -12.14
N MET A 76 -9.45 3.79 -11.36
CA MET A 76 -9.68 2.71 -10.42
C MET A 76 -11.18 2.40 -10.40
N GLU A 77 -11.52 1.13 -10.42
CA GLU A 77 -12.90 0.66 -10.26
C GLU A 77 -12.91 -0.54 -9.34
N LEU A 78 -13.74 -0.47 -8.30
CA LEU A 78 -13.94 -1.53 -7.32
C LEU A 78 -15.43 -1.88 -7.27
N SER A 79 -15.77 -3.12 -7.64
CA SER A 79 -17.14 -3.65 -7.58
C SER A 79 -17.28 -4.78 -6.55
N GLN A 80 -18.49 -5.02 -6.07
CA GLN A 80 -18.85 -6.26 -5.36
C GLN A 80 -18.85 -7.45 -6.31
N ASN A 81 -18.95 -7.21 -7.62
CA ASN A 81 -18.71 -8.23 -8.63
C ASN A 81 -17.19 -8.37 -8.84
N PRO A 82 -16.58 -9.50 -8.47
CA PRO A 82 -15.13 -9.69 -8.65
C PRO A 82 -14.71 -9.74 -10.13
N LYS A 83 -15.66 -9.78 -11.06
CA LYS A 83 -15.43 -9.71 -12.52
C LYS A 83 -15.41 -8.28 -13.08
N GLU A 84 -15.62 -7.26 -12.25
CA GLU A 84 -15.65 -5.84 -12.64
C GLU A 84 -14.71 -5.06 -11.72
N GLN A 85 -13.43 -5.06 -12.04
CA GLN A 85 -12.36 -4.43 -11.27
C GLN A 85 -11.37 -3.81 -12.25
N LEU A 86 -10.87 -2.62 -11.91
CA LEU A 86 -9.88 -1.90 -12.71
C LEU A 86 -8.87 -1.20 -11.81
N LEU A 87 -7.61 -1.28 -12.22
CA LEU A 87 -6.56 -0.34 -11.84
C LEU A 87 -5.80 0.06 -13.10
N ALA A 88 -5.73 1.34 -13.41
CA ALA A 88 -4.99 1.86 -14.55
C ALA A 88 -4.23 3.13 -14.19
N ALA A 89 -3.06 3.29 -14.81
CA ALA A 89 -2.21 4.46 -14.67
C ALA A 89 -1.65 4.85 -16.04
N GLN A 90 -1.55 6.15 -16.28
CA GLN A 90 -0.95 6.71 -17.49
C GLN A 90 0.00 7.84 -17.12
N ILE A 91 1.12 7.91 -17.81
CA ILE A 91 2.11 8.98 -17.71
C ILE A 91 2.43 9.41 -19.15
N THR A 92 2.31 10.70 -19.45
CA THR A 92 2.64 11.24 -20.77
C THR A 92 3.56 12.44 -20.60
N ASP A 93 4.69 12.37 -21.29
CA ASP A 93 5.74 13.38 -21.29
C ASP A 93 6.15 13.74 -19.85
N LEU A 94 6.90 12.89 -19.15
CA LEU A 94 7.36 13.14 -17.78
C LEU A 94 8.79 12.64 -17.57
N GLY A 95 9.72 13.55 -17.27
CA GLY A 95 11.11 13.23 -16.95
C GLY A 95 11.51 13.52 -15.50
N VAL A 96 12.72 13.10 -15.13
CA VAL A 96 13.27 13.36 -13.79
C VAL A 96 13.45 14.86 -13.53
N VAL A 97 13.80 15.64 -14.56
CA VAL A 97 13.88 17.11 -14.50
C VAL A 97 12.50 17.71 -14.19
N ASP A 98 11.44 17.18 -14.81
CA ASP A 98 10.07 17.66 -14.61
C ASP A 98 9.61 17.45 -13.16
N LEU A 99 10.02 16.36 -12.49
CA LEU A 99 9.70 16.10 -11.09
C LEU A 99 10.33 17.14 -10.14
N VAL A 100 11.59 17.53 -10.39
CA VAL A 100 12.29 18.54 -9.60
C VAL A 100 11.71 19.95 -9.86
N GLN A 101 11.33 20.24 -11.09
CA GLN A 101 10.63 21.47 -11.43
C GLN A 101 9.26 21.55 -10.74
N PHE A 102 8.51 20.44 -10.69
CA PHE A 102 7.25 20.36 -9.95
C PHE A 102 7.44 20.61 -8.44
N ALA A 103 8.41 19.96 -7.80
CA ALA A 103 8.74 20.20 -6.40
C ALA A 103 9.12 21.66 -6.15
N SER A 104 9.86 22.28 -7.08
CA SER A 104 10.26 23.69 -6.99
C SER A 104 9.05 24.64 -7.04
N ILE A 105 8.08 24.37 -7.92
CA ILE A 105 6.84 25.15 -8.04
C ILE A 105 6.00 25.06 -6.77
N ILE A 106 5.83 23.85 -6.21
CA ILE A 106 5.03 23.65 -4.99
C ILE A 106 5.71 24.24 -3.76
N ALA A 107 7.01 24.01 -3.59
CA ALA A 107 7.76 24.52 -2.44
C ALA A 107 8.04 26.02 -2.54
N ASN A 108 7.82 26.64 -3.71
CA ASN A 108 8.23 28.01 -4.02
C ASN A 108 9.72 28.25 -3.71
N GLU A 109 10.55 27.22 -3.97
CA GLU A 109 11.99 27.19 -3.72
C GLU A 109 12.68 26.58 -4.94
N LYS A 110 13.86 27.09 -5.30
CA LYS A 110 14.58 26.61 -6.49
C LYS A 110 15.50 25.45 -6.14
N PHE A 111 15.12 24.23 -6.51
CA PHE A 111 15.99 23.06 -6.41
C PHE A 111 17.00 22.99 -7.57
N PRO A 112 18.19 22.38 -7.36
CA PRO A 112 19.13 22.12 -8.45
C PRO A 112 18.56 21.09 -9.43
N GLU A 113 18.65 21.37 -10.74
CA GLU A 113 18.14 20.47 -11.77
C GLU A 113 19.03 19.24 -11.92
N PRO A 114 18.45 18.02 -11.96
CA PRO A 114 19.19 16.79 -12.19
C PRO A 114 19.54 16.64 -13.67
N GLU A 115 20.45 15.71 -13.99
CA GLU A 115 20.67 15.30 -15.37
C GLU A 115 19.43 14.57 -15.91
N ASP A 116 19.11 14.80 -17.19
CA ASP A 116 17.99 14.16 -17.86
C ASP A 116 18.35 12.75 -18.34
N PHE A 117 18.33 11.80 -17.41
CA PHE A 117 18.71 10.41 -17.68
C PHE A 117 17.50 9.48 -17.92
N LEU A 118 16.28 9.91 -17.60
CA LEU A 118 15.06 9.12 -17.74
C LEU A 118 13.86 10.02 -18.04
N HIS A 119 13.23 9.76 -19.18
CA HIS A 119 12.04 10.46 -19.65
C HIS A 119 10.98 9.46 -20.11
N PHE A 120 9.78 9.57 -19.57
CA PHE A 120 8.61 8.79 -20.00
C PHE A 120 7.88 9.58 -21.09
N ASN A 121 7.99 9.17 -22.35
CA ASN A 121 7.30 9.82 -23.46
C ASN A 121 5.79 9.51 -23.40
N ASN A 122 5.46 8.22 -23.25
CA ASN A 122 4.11 7.75 -22.95
C ASN A 122 4.20 6.38 -22.29
N VAL A 123 3.60 6.19 -21.12
CA VAL A 123 3.52 4.89 -20.44
C VAL A 123 2.10 4.69 -19.96
N GLU A 124 1.55 3.51 -20.23
CA GLU A 124 0.20 3.10 -19.90
C GLU A 124 0.27 1.72 -19.23
N LEU A 125 -0.32 1.61 -18.05
CA LEU A 125 -0.49 0.37 -17.30
C LEU A 125 -1.97 0.18 -17.02
N TYR A 126 -2.49 -1.03 -17.21
CA TYR A 126 -3.79 -1.40 -16.64
C TYR A 126 -3.82 -2.87 -16.19
N LEU A 127 -4.65 -3.12 -15.17
CA LEU A 127 -5.07 -4.43 -14.66
C LEU A 127 -6.60 -4.39 -14.62
N SER A 128 -7.26 -5.22 -15.42
CA SER A 128 -8.71 -5.22 -15.57
C SER A 128 -9.28 -6.63 -15.58
N THR A 129 -10.44 -6.83 -14.96
CA THR A 129 -11.23 -8.07 -15.12
C THR A 129 -12.26 -7.97 -16.26
N GLY A 130 -12.29 -6.84 -16.97
CA GLY A 130 -13.21 -6.55 -18.07
C GLY A 130 -14.32 -5.60 -17.64
N THR A 131 -14.06 -4.29 -17.67
CA THR A 131 -15.02 -3.26 -17.22
C THR A 131 -14.89 -1.96 -18.04
N SER A 132 -15.66 -0.94 -17.68
CA SER A 132 -15.63 0.39 -18.30
C SER A 132 -15.93 1.48 -17.29
N ILE A 133 -15.08 2.50 -17.18
CA ILE A 133 -15.40 3.72 -16.43
C ILE A 133 -15.97 4.76 -17.40
N GLY A 134 -17.23 5.14 -17.21
CA GLY A 134 -17.95 6.06 -18.09
C GLY A 134 -18.13 5.49 -19.50
N VAL A 135 -17.31 5.96 -20.46
CA VAL A 135 -17.33 5.55 -21.88
C VAL A 135 -16.04 4.84 -22.33
N THR A 136 -15.07 4.66 -21.43
CA THR A 136 -13.78 4.04 -21.75
C THR A 136 -13.82 2.57 -21.38
N GLU A 137 -13.59 1.68 -22.34
CA GLU A 137 -13.59 0.23 -22.14
C GLU A 137 -12.18 -0.30 -21.83
N TYR A 138 -12.10 -1.19 -20.83
CA TYR A 138 -10.88 -1.86 -20.40
C TYR A 138 -11.08 -3.38 -20.48
N PRO A 139 -10.57 -4.03 -21.53
CA PRO A 139 -10.67 -5.48 -21.69
C PRO A 139 -10.04 -6.25 -20.53
N ALA A 140 -10.53 -7.46 -20.27
CA ALA A 140 -9.97 -8.34 -19.25
C ALA A 140 -8.50 -8.69 -19.55
N GLY A 141 -7.63 -8.49 -18.57
CA GLY A 141 -6.20 -8.76 -18.64
C GLY A 141 -5.33 -7.71 -17.96
N ALA A 142 -4.03 -7.87 -18.11
CA ALA A 142 -3.00 -6.90 -17.75
C ALA A 142 -2.35 -6.35 -19.02
N SER A 143 -2.00 -5.07 -19.03
CA SER A 143 -1.22 -4.46 -20.10
C SER A 143 -0.26 -3.43 -19.54
N LEU A 144 0.96 -3.44 -20.04
CA LEU A 144 2.00 -2.45 -19.81
C LEU A 144 2.58 -2.05 -21.18
N LYS A 145 2.29 -0.84 -21.60
CA LYS A 145 2.79 -0.27 -22.85
C LYS A 145 3.60 0.98 -22.54
N GLY A 146 4.72 1.17 -23.21
CA GLY A 146 5.49 2.37 -23.00
C GLY A 146 6.46 2.72 -24.10
N ASP A 147 6.76 4.01 -24.16
CA ASP A 147 7.79 4.67 -24.93
C ASP A 147 8.55 5.56 -23.94
N MET A 148 9.83 5.25 -23.74
CA MET A 148 10.68 5.96 -22.79
C MET A 148 12.03 6.26 -23.41
N THR A 149 12.65 7.34 -22.98
CA THR A 149 14.04 7.67 -23.30
C THR A 149 14.87 7.51 -22.03
N LYS A 150 15.84 6.59 -22.04
CA LYS A 150 16.75 6.35 -20.92
C LYS A 150 18.18 6.57 -21.41
N PHE A 151 18.95 7.40 -20.71
CA PHE A 151 20.31 7.80 -21.12
C PHE A 151 20.38 8.28 -22.59
N GLY A 152 19.38 9.04 -23.04
CA GLY A 152 19.28 9.53 -24.42
C GLY A 152 18.95 8.47 -25.48
N LYS A 153 18.59 7.25 -25.07
CA LYS A 153 18.20 6.15 -25.94
C LYS A 153 16.73 5.82 -25.78
N ARG A 154 16.01 5.81 -26.90
CA ARG A 154 14.59 5.48 -26.90
C ARG A 154 14.38 3.97 -26.78
N ALA A 155 13.45 3.56 -25.93
CA ALA A 155 12.99 2.20 -25.76
C ALA A 155 11.47 2.16 -25.86
N GLN A 156 10.96 1.16 -26.56
CA GLN A 156 9.53 0.91 -26.72
C GLN A 156 9.22 -0.49 -26.21
N PHE A 157 8.14 -0.62 -25.45
CA PHE A 157 7.67 -1.90 -24.96
C PHE A 157 6.14 -1.99 -24.99
N ASN A 158 5.63 -3.19 -25.19
CA ASN A 158 4.22 -3.51 -25.12
C ASN A 158 4.08 -4.95 -24.61
N CYS A 159 3.65 -5.10 -23.38
CA CYS A 159 3.40 -6.37 -22.73
C CYS A 159 1.90 -6.46 -22.42
N SER A 160 1.21 -7.49 -22.88
CA SER A 160 -0.20 -7.70 -22.56
C SER A 160 -0.49 -9.17 -22.29
N VAL A 161 -1.29 -9.46 -21.27
CA VAL A 161 -1.74 -10.80 -20.89
C VAL A 161 -3.25 -10.77 -20.66
N GLY A 162 -3.99 -11.53 -21.45
CA GLY A 162 -5.45 -11.63 -21.35
C GLY A 162 -5.99 -12.61 -22.39
N SER A 163 -6.78 -12.11 -23.35
CA SER A 163 -7.18 -12.90 -24.53
C SER A 163 -6.02 -13.24 -25.47
N LYS A 164 -4.90 -12.52 -25.35
CA LYS A 164 -3.62 -12.79 -26.01
C LYS A 164 -2.47 -12.61 -25.01
N VAL A 165 -1.34 -13.25 -25.28
CA VAL A 165 -0.05 -12.96 -24.62
C VAL A 165 0.82 -12.27 -25.65
N GLN A 166 1.18 -11.01 -25.39
CA GLN A 166 2.04 -10.22 -26.26
C GLN A 166 3.21 -9.68 -25.43
N LEU A 167 4.43 -9.78 -25.94
CA LEU A 167 5.62 -9.13 -25.39
C LEU A 167 6.42 -8.58 -26.56
N GLN A 168 6.38 -7.27 -26.74
CA GLN A 168 7.22 -6.55 -27.68
C GLN A 168 8.14 -5.61 -26.89
N ALA A 169 9.43 -5.61 -27.19
CA ALA A 169 10.41 -4.73 -26.60
C ALA A 169 11.51 -4.42 -27.62
N SER A 170 11.85 -3.14 -27.78
CA SER A 170 12.97 -2.69 -28.61
C SER A 170 13.63 -1.48 -27.96
N ILE A 171 14.94 -1.32 -28.18
CA ILE A 171 15.72 -0.19 -27.70
C ILE A 171 16.63 0.28 -28.82
N GLU A 172 16.76 1.59 -29.02
CA GLU A 172 17.70 2.16 -29.98
C GLU A 172 19.12 1.65 -29.74
N GLN A 173 19.83 1.30 -30.81
CA GLN A 173 21.22 0.88 -30.72
C GLN A 173 22.08 1.85 -29.90
N PHE A 174 22.95 1.30 -29.05
CA PHE A 174 23.74 2.09 -28.11
C PHE A 174 25.13 1.52 -27.89
N GLN A 175 26.01 2.37 -27.39
CA GLN A 175 27.38 2.04 -27.04
C GLN A 175 27.69 2.49 -25.61
N LEU A 176 28.20 1.58 -24.79
CA LEU A 176 28.66 1.83 -23.42
C LEU A 176 30.14 1.43 -23.33
N GLY A 177 31.04 2.40 -23.52
CA GLY A 177 32.47 2.13 -23.63
C GLY A 177 32.77 1.19 -24.82
N PRO A 178 33.41 0.02 -24.61
CA PRO A 178 33.68 -0.94 -25.68
C PRO A 178 32.47 -1.81 -26.07
N LEU A 179 31.40 -1.81 -25.27
CA LEU A 179 30.20 -2.60 -25.54
C LEU A 179 29.28 -1.87 -26.51
N ILE A 180 28.94 -2.51 -27.64
CA ILE A 180 27.96 -2.04 -28.62
C ILE A 180 26.80 -3.04 -28.63
N VAL A 181 25.57 -2.53 -28.58
CA VAL A 181 24.33 -3.31 -28.66
C VAL A 181 23.50 -2.80 -29.82
N ARG A 182 23.09 -3.70 -30.73
CA ARG A 182 22.32 -3.40 -31.96
C ARG A 182 21.46 -4.60 -32.38
N GLY A 183 20.63 -4.46 -33.41
CA GLY A 183 19.97 -5.60 -34.06
C GLY A 183 20.96 -6.43 -34.90
N PHE A 184 20.58 -7.66 -35.23
CA PHE A 184 21.33 -8.49 -36.17
C PHE A 184 20.86 -8.28 -37.60
N ALA A 185 19.54 -8.41 -37.83
CA ALA A 185 18.91 -8.13 -39.11
C ALA A 185 18.53 -6.64 -39.26
N GLY A 186 18.17 -5.99 -38.14
CA GLY A 186 17.81 -4.57 -38.08
C GLY A 186 18.86 -3.70 -37.40
N PRO A 187 18.66 -2.36 -37.37
CA PRO A 187 19.52 -1.46 -36.60
C PRO A 187 19.37 -1.67 -35.08
N ASP A 188 18.14 -1.88 -34.61
CA ASP A 188 17.81 -1.93 -33.18
C ASP A 188 17.52 -3.36 -32.74
N PRO A 189 17.99 -3.79 -31.55
CA PRO A 189 17.58 -5.07 -30.99
C PRO A 189 16.07 -5.09 -30.72
N ILE A 190 15.46 -6.24 -30.93
CA ILE A 190 14.03 -6.44 -30.72
C ILE A 190 13.75 -7.85 -30.18
N VAL A 191 12.78 -7.91 -29.26
CA VAL A 191 12.06 -9.11 -28.89
C VAL A 191 10.59 -8.86 -29.19
N ASP A 192 9.95 -9.74 -29.95
CA ASP A 192 8.52 -9.66 -30.26
C ASP A 192 7.89 -11.05 -30.21
N ILE A 193 7.04 -11.27 -29.22
CA ILE A 193 6.33 -12.51 -28.99
C ILE A 193 4.83 -12.19 -29.05
N ASP A 194 4.11 -12.79 -29.99
CA ASP A 194 2.65 -12.72 -30.07
C ASP A 194 2.07 -14.13 -30.04
N LEU A 195 1.35 -14.45 -28.96
CA LEU A 195 0.64 -15.70 -28.77
C LEU A 195 -0.85 -15.40 -28.60
N SER A 196 -1.58 -15.56 -29.70
CA SER A 196 -3.02 -15.35 -29.80
C SER A 196 -3.71 -16.50 -30.55
N ALA A 197 -5.03 -16.42 -30.66
CA ALA A 197 -5.80 -17.36 -31.48
C ALA A 197 -5.48 -17.21 -32.98
N GLU A 198 -5.08 -16.02 -33.40
CA GLU A 198 -4.86 -15.65 -34.81
C GLU A 198 -3.40 -15.70 -35.22
N THR A 199 -2.47 -15.52 -34.28
CA THR A 199 -1.03 -15.45 -34.54
C THR A 199 -0.24 -16.18 -33.45
N ARG A 200 0.80 -16.91 -33.84
CA ARG A 200 1.78 -17.47 -32.91
C ARG A 200 3.16 -17.20 -33.49
N HIS A 201 3.81 -16.16 -32.98
CA HIS A 201 5.02 -15.60 -33.54
C HIS A 201 6.02 -15.32 -32.41
N VAL A 202 7.29 -15.63 -32.66
CA VAL A 202 8.42 -15.29 -31.80
C VAL A 202 9.52 -14.72 -32.68
N LEU A 203 9.92 -13.49 -32.41
CA LEU A 203 11.06 -12.82 -33.00
C LEU A 203 12.03 -12.40 -31.89
N ILE A 204 13.29 -12.76 -32.03
CA ILE A 204 14.41 -12.28 -31.22
C ILE A 204 15.51 -11.89 -32.19
N ASP A 205 15.89 -10.63 -32.20
CA ASP A 205 16.94 -10.10 -33.06
C ASP A 205 17.86 -9.22 -32.23
N GLY A 206 19.15 -9.55 -32.19
CA GLY A 206 20.11 -8.81 -31.40
C GLY A 206 21.55 -9.21 -31.65
N ALA A 207 22.44 -8.25 -31.50
CA ALA A 207 23.87 -8.41 -31.58
C ALA A 207 24.56 -7.57 -30.51
N VAL A 208 25.56 -8.17 -29.89
CA VAL A 208 26.47 -7.54 -28.93
C VAL A 208 27.89 -7.63 -29.45
N GLN A 209 28.66 -6.56 -29.28
CA GLN A 209 30.07 -6.51 -29.65
C GLN A 209 30.87 -5.87 -28.51
N ILE A 210 31.99 -6.47 -28.15
CA ILE A 210 32.97 -5.93 -27.20
C ILE A 210 34.34 -6.11 -27.83
N TRP A 211 35.01 -5.00 -28.18
CA TRP A 211 36.26 -5.02 -28.95
C TRP A 211 36.08 -5.80 -30.27
N ASP A 212 36.92 -6.82 -30.50
CA ASP A 212 36.87 -7.67 -31.71
C ASP A 212 35.94 -8.89 -31.56
N ALA A 213 35.41 -9.12 -30.36
CA ALA A 213 34.47 -10.19 -30.09
C ALA A 213 33.03 -9.71 -30.33
N SER A 214 32.22 -10.52 -31.01
CA SER A 214 30.80 -10.25 -31.22
C SER A 214 29.97 -11.52 -31.17
N ALA A 215 28.80 -11.43 -30.55
CA ALA A 215 27.78 -12.47 -30.59
C ALA A 215 26.49 -11.88 -31.16
N ALA A 216 25.84 -12.58 -32.08
CA ALA A 216 24.58 -12.16 -32.64
C ALA A 216 23.63 -13.34 -32.82
N CYS A 217 22.34 -13.05 -32.69
CA CYS A 217 21.26 -14.02 -32.80
C CYS A 217 20.09 -13.36 -33.52
N HIS A 218 19.54 -14.09 -34.47
CA HIS A 218 18.24 -13.85 -35.06
C HIS A 218 17.45 -15.14 -35.00
N LEU A 219 16.23 -15.04 -34.51
CA LEU A 219 15.27 -16.12 -34.42
C LEU A 219 13.92 -15.54 -34.79
N GLU A 220 13.33 -15.98 -35.89
CA GLU A 220 11.96 -15.69 -36.27
C GLU A 220 11.21 -17.03 -36.45
N ALA A 221 10.24 -17.29 -35.59
CA ALA A 221 9.44 -18.50 -35.62
C ALA A 221 7.95 -18.14 -35.68
N VAL A 222 7.32 -18.43 -36.80
CA VAL A 222 5.86 -18.35 -36.97
C VAL A 222 5.32 -19.78 -36.87
N LEU A 223 4.41 -20.05 -35.93
CA LEU A 223 3.78 -21.36 -35.76
C LEU A 223 2.35 -21.40 -36.32
N TYR A 224 1.73 -20.24 -36.50
CA TYR A 224 0.37 -20.08 -37.02
C TYR A 224 0.22 -18.68 -37.65
N PRO A 225 -0.51 -18.52 -38.79
CA PRO A 225 -1.28 -19.54 -39.49
C PRO A 225 -0.46 -20.49 -40.36
N LYS A 226 0.69 -20.02 -40.89
CA LYS A 226 1.60 -20.83 -41.71
C LYS A 226 2.93 -20.98 -41.00
N PRO A 227 3.36 -22.22 -40.67
CA PRO A 227 4.62 -22.44 -39.97
C PRO A 227 5.84 -22.00 -40.81
N SER A 228 6.73 -21.22 -40.20
CA SER A 228 8.06 -20.89 -40.74
C SER A 228 9.05 -20.69 -39.59
N PHE A 229 10.33 -20.92 -39.87
CA PHE A 229 11.41 -20.73 -38.91
C PHE A 229 12.63 -20.18 -39.64
N ASP A 230 13.20 -19.09 -39.15
CA ASP A 230 14.48 -18.52 -39.58
C ASP A 230 15.34 -18.32 -38.35
N PHE A 231 16.53 -18.91 -38.34
CA PHE A 231 17.46 -18.84 -37.23
C PHE A 231 18.85 -18.59 -37.76
N SER A 232 19.54 -17.63 -37.16
CA SER A 232 20.92 -17.30 -37.46
C SER A 232 21.66 -16.94 -36.18
N VAL A 233 22.78 -17.59 -35.91
CA VAL A 233 23.70 -17.23 -34.84
C VAL A 233 25.08 -16.97 -35.41
N MET A 234 25.72 -15.92 -34.92
CA MET A 234 27.11 -15.59 -35.24
C MET A 234 27.89 -15.38 -33.95
N LEU A 235 29.03 -16.04 -33.83
CA LEU A 235 29.99 -15.83 -32.76
C LEU A 235 31.36 -15.55 -33.39
N LYS A 236 31.89 -14.36 -33.15
CA LYS A 236 33.27 -13.98 -33.47
C LYS A 236 33.98 -13.76 -32.14
N LEU A 237 35.07 -14.47 -31.89
CA LEU A 237 35.89 -14.25 -30.68
C LEU A 237 37.09 -13.33 -30.99
N SER A 238 37.62 -13.44 -32.21
CA SER A 238 38.68 -12.60 -32.78
C SER A 238 38.71 -12.78 -34.30
N ASP A 239 39.69 -12.20 -34.99
CA ASP A 239 39.94 -12.49 -36.41
C ASP A 239 40.37 -13.95 -36.68
N LEU A 240 40.72 -14.70 -35.62
CA LEU A 240 41.18 -16.09 -35.75
C LEU A 240 40.05 -17.11 -35.64
N PHE A 241 38.86 -16.72 -35.17
CA PHE A 241 37.75 -17.63 -34.95
C PHE A 241 36.39 -16.97 -35.20
N LEU A 242 35.66 -17.52 -36.17
CA LEU A 242 34.29 -17.16 -36.53
C LEU A 242 33.44 -18.42 -36.66
N LEU A 243 32.30 -18.42 -35.97
CA LEU A 243 31.25 -19.41 -36.09
C LEU A 243 29.98 -18.73 -36.60
N LYS A 244 29.43 -19.22 -37.71
CA LYS A 244 28.10 -18.84 -38.22
C LYS A 244 27.27 -20.09 -38.40
N LEU A 245 26.08 -20.08 -37.83
CA LEU A 245 25.08 -21.14 -37.98
C LEU A 245 23.79 -20.49 -38.47
N GLN A 246 23.21 -21.02 -39.54
CA GLN A 246 21.93 -20.57 -40.08
C GLN A 246 21.04 -21.78 -40.35
N ALA A 247 19.77 -21.68 -40.01
CA ALA A 247 18.77 -22.70 -40.24
C ALA A 247 17.46 -22.04 -40.66
N LYS A 248 16.86 -22.53 -41.75
CA LYS A 248 15.60 -22.03 -42.27
C LYS A 248 14.66 -23.19 -42.55
N LEU A 249 13.39 -23.03 -42.16
CA LEU A 249 12.28 -23.92 -42.48
C LEU A 249 11.19 -23.12 -43.17
N SER A 250 10.81 -23.55 -44.36
CA SER A 250 9.75 -22.95 -45.15
C SER A 250 8.89 -24.02 -45.84
N GLY A 251 7.88 -23.62 -46.60
CA GLY A 251 6.99 -24.53 -47.32
C GLY A 251 5.55 -24.53 -46.80
N ASP A 252 4.67 -25.29 -47.46
CA ASP A 252 3.24 -25.36 -47.11
C ASP A 252 2.94 -26.65 -46.34
N PHE A 253 3.09 -26.58 -45.02
CA PHE A 253 2.90 -27.72 -44.12
C PHE A 253 2.17 -27.32 -42.83
N SER A 254 1.70 -28.33 -42.09
CA SER A 254 0.99 -28.20 -40.83
C SER A 254 1.71 -28.97 -39.75
N LEU A 255 1.99 -28.32 -38.62
CA LEU A 255 2.56 -28.95 -37.43
C LEU A 255 1.68 -30.09 -36.87
N LYS A 256 0.37 -30.10 -37.20
CA LYS A 256 -0.58 -31.12 -36.73
C LYS A 256 -0.71 -32.33 -37.66
N ASP A 257 -0.24 -32.23 -38.90
CA ASP A 257 -0.36 -33.30 -39.89
C ASP A 257 1.02 -33.70 -40.39
N TYR A 258 1.57 -34.79 -39.84
CA TYR A 258 2.89 -35.31 -40.21
C TYR A 258 3.03 -35.59 -41.72
N LYS A 259 1.93 -35.87 -42.44
CA LYS A 259 1.98 -36.12 -43.88
C LYS A 259 2.29 -34.86 -44.68
N SER A 260 1.90 -33.70 -44.17
CA SER A 260 2.16 -32.40 -44.82
C SER A 260 3.63 -31.97 -44.74
N TRP A 261 4.45 -32.58 -43.87
CA TRP A 261 5.88 -32.30 -43.76
C TRP A 261 6.69 -32.69 -45.00
N ALA A 262 6.12 -33.50 -45.90
CA ALA A 262 6.69 -33.74 -47.21
C ALA A 262 6.81 -32.47 -48.07
N ASN A 263 6.06 -31.41 -47.74
CA ASN A 263 6.10 -30.11 -48.41
C ASN A 263 6.97 -29.08 -47.65
N ALA A 264 7.69 -29.50 -46.61
CA ALA A 264 8.57 -28.64 -45.84
C ALA A 264 9.99 -28.63 -46.45
N ASP A 265 10.55 -27.44 -46.62
CA ASP A 265 11.90 -27.20 -47.11
C ASP A 265 12.81 -26.78 -45.94
N PHE A 266 13.92 -27.50 -45.77
CA PHE A 266 14.91 -27.26 -44.73
C PHE A 266 16.24 -26.83 -45.35
N GLU A 267 16.75 -25.68 -44.93
CA GLU A 267 18.08 -25.20 -45.29
C GLU A 267 18.92 -25.04 -44.01
N ILE A 268 20.09 -25.67 -43.96
CA ILE A 268 21.02 -25.54 -42.84
C ILE A 268 22.38 -25.19 -43.41
N TYR A 269 22.97 -24.11 -42.90
CA TYR A 269 24.30 -23.65 -43.25
C TYR A 269 25.14 -23.47 -41.98
N GLY A 270 26.34 -24.04 -41.99
CA GLY A 270 27.31 -23.87 -40.92
C GLY A 270 28.66 -23.49 -41.51
N LEU A 271 29.24 -22.42 -40.97
CA LEU A 271 30.58 -21.97 -41.32
C LEU A 271 31.38 -21.81 -40.02
N MET A 272 32.51 -22.49 -39.97
CA MET A 272 33.54 -22.29 -38.96
C MET A 272 34.81 -21.88 -39.68
N GLU A 273 35.24 -20.63 -39.50
CA GLU A 273 36.52 -20.14 -39.99
C GLU A 273 37.50 -20.10 -38.82
N GLN A 274 38.66 -20.75 -39.00
CA GLN A 274 39.71 -20.83 -37.99
C GLN A 274 41.06 -20.58 -38.66
N HIS A 275 41.70 -19.46 -38.32
CA HIS A 275 43.02 -19.08 -38.84
C HIS A 275 44.17 -19.42 -37.88
N LEU A 276 43.90 -20.14 -36.79
CA LEU A 276 44.90 -20.56 -35.81
C LEU A 276 46.00 -21.43 -36.44
N ILE A 277 45.64 -22.36 -37.33
CA ILE A 277 46.60 -23.27 -37.98
C ILE A 277 47.46 -22.51 -38.99
N GLU A 278 46.89 -21.64 -39.83
CA GLU A 278 47.67 -20.83 -40.79
C GLU A 278 48.62 -19.86 -40.08
N HIS A 279 48.21 -19.28 -38.95
CA HIS A 279 49.06 -18.41 -38.13
C HIS A 279 50.25 -19.18 -37.52
N VAL A 280 50.01 -20.40 -37.02
CA VAL A 280 51.04 -21.28 -36.44
C VAL A 280 51.95 -21.85 -37.53
N VAL A 281 51.40 -22.26 -38.68
CA VAL A 281 52.18 -22.77 -39.83
C VAL A 281 53.04 -21.67 -40.44
N GLY A 282 52.54 -20.43 -40.56
CA GLY A 282 53.34 -19.30 -41.04
C GLY A 282 54.52 -18.95 -40.12
N GLN A 283 54.38 -19.14 -38.80
CA GLN A 283 55.51 -19.02 -37.86
C GLN A 283 56.47 -20.21 -37.93
N LEU A 284 55.95 -21.44 -38.12
CA LEU A 284 56.75 -22.66 -38.26
C LEU A 284 57.55 -22.69 -39.56
N GLU A 285 57.00 -22.25 -40.70
CA GLU A 285 57.72 -22.17 -41.99
C GLU A 285 58.90 -21.18 -41.92
N GLN A 286 58.75 -20.06 -41.20
CA GLN A 286 59.86 -19.14 -40.92
C GLN A 286 60.97 -19.77 -40.08
N GLN A 287 60.65 -20.71 -39.19
CA GLN A 287 61.65 -21.45 -38.41
C GLN A 287 62.22 -22.67 -39.16
N LEU A 288 61.45 -23.32 -40.02
CA LEU A 288 61.89 -24.49 -40.79
C LEU A 288 62.94 -24.13 -41.84
N GLN A 289 62.83 -22.93 -42.42
CA GLN A 289 63.80 -22.41 -43.40
C GLN A 289 65.16 -22.09 -42.77
N ALA A 290 65.23 -21.88 -41.45
CA ALA A 290 66.49 -21.75 -40.71
C ALA A 290 67.11 -23.12 -40.34
N THR A 291 66.32 -24.20 -40.34
CA THR A 291 66.74 -25.53 -39.88
C THR A 291 67.17 -26.45 -41.03
N GLN A 292 66.73 -26.18 -42.26
CA GLN A 292 67.06 -26.99 -43.45
C GLN A 292 68.56 -26.98 -43.86
N ASP A 293 69.36 -26.04 -43.36
CA ASP A 293 70.81 -25.98 -43.62
C ASP A 293 71.65 -26.96 -42.76
N ALA A 294 71.07 -27.61 -41.76
CA ALA A 294 71.84 -28.33 -40.73
C ALA A 294 71.88 -29.87 -40.85
N ALA A 295 71.16 -30.50 -41.79
CA ALA A 295 70.94 -31.96 -41.73
C ALA A 295 71.61 -32.76 -42.87
N LYS A 296 72.87 -33.17 -42.65
CA LYS A 296 73.49 -34.37 -43.28
C LYS A 296 74.24 -35.14 -42.20
N HIS A 297 74.05 -36.49 -42.16
CA HIS A 297 74.60 -37.53 -41.26
C HIS A 297 73.68 -37.91 -40.07
N GLY A 298 73.48 -39.14 -39.59
CA GLY A 298 73.84 -40.52 -39.97
C GLY A 298 73.18 -41.50 -38.95
N PHE A 299 72.77 -42.71 -39.37
CA PHE A 299 71.73 -43.54 -38.68
C PHE A 299 72.05 -44.12 -37.28
N ASP A 300 73.32 -44.23 -36.86
CA ASP A 300 73.68 -44.73 -35.52
C ASP A 300 73.64 -43.63 -34.44
N GLU A 301 73.79 -42.35 -34.83
CA GLU A 301 73.56 -41.20 -33.94
C GLU A 301 72.07 -41.05 -33.62
N ILE A 302 71.19 -41.36 -34.60
CA ILE A 302 69.72 -41.29 -34.45
C ILE A 302 69.22 -42.21 -33.33
N LYS A 303 69.82 -43.40 -33.15
CA LYS A 303 69.37 -44.34 -32.12
C LYS A 303 69.72 -43.88 -30.69
N ASN A 304 70.94 -43.39 -30.48
CA ASN A 304 71.35 -42.83 -29.19
C ASN A 304 70.65 -41.49 -28.89
N ASP A 305 70.37 -40.69 -29.93
CA ASP A 305 69.55 -39.48 -29.85
C ASP A 305 68.10 -39.82 -29.48
N MET A 306 67.53 -40.90 -30.02
CA MET A 306 66.17 -41.35 -29.72
C MET A 306 66.02 -41.84 -28.27
N ASP A 307 66.97 -42.64 -27.76
CA ASP A 307 66.96 -43.09 -26.35
C ASP A 307 67.14 -41.90 -25.39
N ALA A 308 67.97 -40.91 -25.76
CA ALA A 308 68.14 -39.68 -25.00
C ALA A 308 66.88 -38.79 -25.01
N LYS A 309 66.19 -38.71 -26.16
CA LYS A 309 64.91 -38.00 -26.30
C LYS A 309 63.76 -38.69 -25.57
N GLU A 310 63.71 -40.02 -25.55
CA GLU A 310 62.70 -40.74 -24.76
C GLU A 310 62.91 -40.53 -23.25
N ALA A 311 64.16 -40.49 -22.79
CA ALA A 311 64.48 -40.17 -21.40
C ALA A 311 64.12 -38.72 -21.05
N ALA A 312 64.48 -37.75 -21.92
CA ALA A 312 64.14 -36.35 -21.75
C ALA A 312 62.61 -36.11 -21.78
N PHE A 313 61.88 -36.81 -22.64
CA PHE A 313 60.42 -36.77 -22.71
C PHE A 313 59.76 -37.26 -21.40
N LYS A 314 60.27 -38.38 -20.83
CA LYS A 314 59.78 -38.90 -19.55
C LYS A 314 60.09 -37.96 -18.39
N GLU A 315 61.27 -37.36 -18.37
CA GLU A 315 61.66 -36.36 -17.37
C GLU A 315 60.79 -35.09 -17.46
N HIS A 316 60.52 -34.60 -18.67
CA HIS A 316 59.61 -33.48 -18.90
C HIS A 316 58.17 -33.78 -18.48
N CYS A 317 57.65 -34.97 -18.79
CA CYS A 317 56.33 -35.40 -18.33
C CYS A 317 56.27 -35.46 -16.80
N GLN A 318 57.30 -36.00 -16.14
CA GLN A 318 57.33 -36.10 -14.68
C GLN A 318 57.40 -34.71 -14.03
N ALA A 319 58.23 -33.81 -14.55
CA ALA A 319 58.31 -32.44 -14.05
C ALA A 319 56.96 -31.69 -14.19
N ALA A 320 56.24 -31.91 -15.29
CA ALA A 320 54.90 -31.33 -15.49
C ALA A 320 53.83 -31.95 -14.56
N ILE A 321 53.93 -33.24 -14.23
CA ILE A 321 53.07 -33.88 -13.22
C ILE A 321 53.32 -33.27 -11.84
N ASP A 322 54.59 -33.15 -11.44
CA ASP A 322 54.97 -32.62 -10.13
C ASP A 322 54.53 -31.15 -9.97
N ASP A 323 54.64 -30.34 -11.03
CA ASP A 323 54.19 -28.93 -11.05
C ASP A 323 52.66 -28.79 -11.01
N LEU A 324 51.94 -29.69 -11.68
CA LEU A 324 50.47 -29.77 -11.60
C LEU A 324 50.00 -30.16 -10.19
N GLU A 325 50.63 -31.15 -9.55
CA GLU A 325 50.30 -31.54 -8.18
C GLU A 325 50.54 -30.39 -7.19
N ALA A 326 51.67 -29.67 -7.32
CA ALA A 326 51.99 -28.52 -6.49
C ALA A 326 50.99 -27.37 -6.67
N SER A 327 50.67 -27.03 -7.92
CA SER A 327 49.72 -25.94 -8.26
C SER A 327 48.29 -26.29 -7.85
N SER A 328 47.89 -27.56 -8.02
CA SER A 328 46.59 -28.09 -7.56
C SER A 328 46.43 -27.99 -6.05
N ALA A 329 47.47 -28.36 -5.28
CA ALA A 329 47.44 -28.27 -3.83
C ALA A 329 47.29 -26.82 -3.34
N GLN A 330 47.98 -25.87 -3.98
CA GLN A 330 47.88 -24.44 -3.66
C GLN A 330 46.49 -23.86 -4.00
N TRP A 331 45.94 -24.19 -5.17
CA TRP A 331 44.59 -23.77 -5.56
C TRP A 331 43.52 -24.34 -4.63
N LEU A 332 43.59 -25.63 -4.30
CA LEU A 332 42.63 -26.27 -3.38
C LEU A 332 42.69 -25.66 -1.98
N ALA A 333 43.89 -25.34 -1.48
CA ALA A 333 44.05 -24.64 -0.19
C ALA A 333 43.41 -23.24 -0.24
N LYS A 334 43.61 -22.50 -1.33
CA LYS A 334 43.03 -21.16 -1.49
C LYS A 334 41.51 -21.21 -1.60
N LYS A 335 40.97 -22.17 -2.35
CA LYS A 335 39.53 -22.41 -2.46
C LYS A 335 38.91 -22.70 -1.10
N ALA A 336 39.53 -23.59 -0.30
CA ALA A 336 39.03 -23.92 1.03
C ALA A 336 39.02 -22.72 2.00
N GLU A 337 40.03 -21.84 1.93
CA GLU A 337 40.10 -20.59 2.71
C GLU A 337 38.95 -19.63 2.34
N VAL A 338 38.72 -19.42 1.04
CA VAL A 338 37.66 -18.53 0.53
C VAL A 338 36.27 -19.09 0.86
N ASP A 339 36.04 -20.39 0.66
CA ASP A 339 34.78 -21.07 1.00
C ASP A 339 34.49 -20.97 2.51
N SER A 340 35.49 -21.17 3.37
CA SER A 340 35.33 -21.06 4.83
C SER A 340 35.00 -19.63 5.27
N SER A 341 35.62 -18.63 4.63
CA SER A 341 35.35 -17.21 4.88
C SER A 341 33.93 -16.83 4.46
N PHE A 342 33.48 -17.31 3.29
CA PHE A 342 32.11 -17.13 2.81
C PHE A 342 31.08 -17.75 3.75
N GLN A 343 31.27 -19.00 4.18
CA GLN A 343 30.38 -19.68 5.13
C GLN A 343 30.32 -18.97 6.48
N SER A 344 31.46 -18.45 6.97
CA SER A 344 31.53 -17.69 8.23
C SER A 344 30.79 -16.36 8.14
N ALA A 345 30.95 -15.62 7.04
CA ALA A 345 30.22 -14.38 6.78
C ALA A 345 28.71 -14.63 6.70
N HIS A 346 28.28 -15.64 5.93
CA HIS A 346 26.87 -16.00 5.80
C HIS A 346 26.26 -16.46 7.14
N GLY A 347 26.98 -17.28 7.90
CA GLY A 347 26.55 -17.75 9.22
C GLY A 347 26.47 -16.62 10.26
N GLY A 348 27.40 -15.67 10.23
CA GLY A 348 27.40 -14.47 11.07
C GLY A 348 26.20 -13.58 10.80
N SER A 349 25.96 -13.23 9.53
CA SER A 349 24.81 -12.42 9.11
C SER A 349 23.48 -13.06 9.47
N THR A 350 23.36 -14.39 9.32
CA THR A 350 22.13 -15.12 9.69
C THR A 350 21.83 -15.01 11.19
N ARG A 351 22.85 -15.12 12.06
CA ARG A 351 22.66 -15.00 13.52
C ARG A 351 22.27 -13.58 13.94
N ILE A 352 22.92 -12.56 13.37
CA ILE A 352 22.61 -11.16 13.65
C ILE A 352 21.16 -10.86 13.24
N ARG A 353 20.75 -11.30 12.06
CA ARG A 353 19.36 -11.15 11.59
C ARG A 353 18.38 -11.82 12.55
N GLN A 354 18.64 -13.06 12.99
CA GLN A 354 17.76 -13.76 13.93
C GLN A 354 17.63 -13.04 15.28
N ASP A 355 18.73 -12.53 15.84
CA ASP A 355 18.72 -11.78 17.11
C ASP A 355 17.95 -10.46 16.99
N LEU A 356 18.15 -9.73 15.89
CA LEU A 356 17.46 -8.46 15.65
C LEU A 356 15.98 -8.65 15.33
N THR A 357 15.60 -9.67 14.55
CA THR A 357 14.20 -10.03 14.34
C THR A 357 13.51 -10.34 15.67
N ALA A 358 14.15 -11.10 16.56
CA ALA A 358 13.58 -11.41 17.87
C ALA A 358 13.32 -10.14 18.72
N LYS A 359 14.22 -9.14 18.65
CA LYS A 359 14.05 -7.85 19.33
C LYS A 359 12.93 -7.00 18.72
N VAL A 360 12.79 -7.02 17.39
CA VAL A 360 11.65 -6.38 16.71
C VAL A 360 10.34 -7.02 17.16
N ASP A 361 10.25 -8.34 17.16
CA ASP A 361 9.05 -9.08 17.59
C ASP A 361 8.69 -8.82 19.07
N GLU A 362 9.70 -8.66 19.94
CA GLU A 362 9.49 -8.31 21.35
C GLU A 362 9.00 -6.87 21.51
N ALA A 363 9.62 -5.91 20.82
CA ALA A 363 9.22 -4.51 20.86
C ALA A 363 7.82 -4.29 20.26
N GLU A 364 7.50 -4.96 19.15
CA GLU A 364 6.17 -4.92 18.53
C GLU A 364 5.10 -5.44 19.49
N ARG A 365 5.37 -6.55 20.18
CA ARG A 365 4.45 -7.10 21.19
C ARG A 365 4.22 -6.13 22.35
N ALA A 366 5.26 -5.44 22.82
CA ALA A 366 5.13 -4.44 23.87
C ALA A 366 4.30 -3.24 23.42
N PHE A 367 4.57 -2.71 22.22
CA PHE A 367 3.83 -1.59 21.63
C PHE A 367 2.36 -1.93 21.40
N ASN A 368 2.07 -3.07 20.77
CA ASN A 368 0.69 -3.54 20.55
C ASN A 368 -0.03 -3.82 21.87
N GLY A 369 0.69 -4.28 22.90
CA GLY A 369 0.15 -4.45 24.25
C GLY A 369 -0.34 -3.13 24.86
N LEU A 370 0.46 -2.07 24.72
CA LEU A 370 0.10 -0.74 25.22
C LEU A 370 -1.09 -0.13 24.45
N ILE A 371 -1.14 -0.28 23.12
CA ILE A 371 -2.31 0.12 22.31
C ILE A 371 -3.56 -0.61 22.78
N ALA A 372 -3.48 -1.93 22.98
CA ALA A 372 -4.61 -2.73 23.44
C ALA A 372 -5.11 -2.28 24.83
N GLU A 373 -4.19 -1.97 25.76
CA GLU A 373 -4.52 -1.42 27.07
C GLU A 373 -5.28 -0.09 26.96
N LYS A 374 -4.78 0.86 26.15
CA LYS A 374 -5.42 2.18 25.98
C LYS A 374 -6.73 2.12 25.21
N ALA A 375 -6.85 1.22 24.23
CA ALA A 375 -8.12 0.96 23.55
C ALA A 375 -9.17 0.39 24.51
N ALA A 376 -8.79 -0.53 25.40
CA ALA A 376 -9.69 -1.06 26.42
C ALA A 376 -10.11 0.02 27.44
N GLU A 377 -9.20 0.93 27.82
CA GLU A 377 -9.52 2.07 28.67
C GLU A 377 -10.53 3.02 28.01
N LEU A 378 -10.35 3.34 26.71
CA LEU A 378 -11.30 4.15 25.94
C LEU A 378 -12.69 3.51 25.86
N GLU A 379 -12.77 2.21 25.61
CA GLU A 379 -14.06 1.50 25.58
C GLU A 379 -14.75 1.49 26.96
N ARG A 380 -13.99 1.36 28.05
CA ARG A 380 -14.53 1.50 29.41
C ARG A 380 -15.10 2.90 29.66
N VAL A 381 -14.37 3.95 29.28
CA VAL A 381 -14.83 5.34 29.42
C VAL A 381 -16.08 5.60 28.58
N ARG A 382 -16.18 5.04 27.36
CA ARG A 382 -17.38 5.13 26.52
C ARG A 382 -18.59 4.44 27.15
N ALA A 383 -18.39 3.26 27.74
CA ALA A 383 -19.45 2.54 28.44
C ALA A 383 -19.95 3.31 29.67
N ASP A 384 -19.03 3.84 30.49
CA ASP A 384 -19.34 4.65 31.67
C ASP A 384 -20.09 5.94 31.26
N ALA A 385 -19.63 6.62 30.21
CA ALA A 385 -20.28 7.81 29.65
C ALA A 385 -21.70 7.52 29.14
N THR A 386 -21.89 6.40 28.45
CA THR A 386 -23.20 5.98 27.94
C THR A 386 -24.17 5.75 29.10
N ALA A 387 -23.73 5.07 30.17
CA ALA A 387 -24.56 4.83 31.35
C ALA A 387 -24.95 6.14 32.06
N ALA A 388 -24.00 7.08 32.21
CA ALA A 388 -24.26 8.37 32.84
C ALA A 388 -25.24 9.24 32.03
N ILE A 389 -25.10 9.27 30.70
CA ILE A 389 -26.01 10.02 29.82
C ILE A 389 -27.41 9.38 29.83
N GLN A 390 -27.52 8.05 29.79
CA GLN A 390 -28.81 7.36 29.87
C GLN A 390 -29.53 7.64 31.18
N GLN A 391 -28.80 7.68 32.31
CA GLN A 391 -29.40 8.04 33.59
C GLN A 391 -29.93 9.48 33.58
N ALA A 392 -29.15 10.43 33.06
CA ALA A 392 -29.58 11.83 32.97
C ALA A 392 -30.77 12.02 32.00
N GLU A 393 -30.84 11.25 30.90
CA GLU A 393 -31.99 11.22 30.00
C GLU A 393 -33.25 10.69 30.70
N HIS A 394 -33.11 9.63 31.52
CA HIS A 394 -34.21 9.11 32.33
C HIS A 394 -34.73 10.16 33.33
N ASP A 395 -33.84 10.90 33.99
CA ASP A 395 -34.22 11.94 34.94
C ASP A 395 -34.98 13.10 34.25
N VAL A 396 -34.62 13.44 33.00
CA VAL A 396 -35.35 14.41 32.17
C VAL A 396 -36.73 13.87 31.77
N ASP A 397 -36.82 12.61 31.36
CA ASP A 397 -38.07 11.96 30.98
C ASP A 397 -39.04 11.87 32.18
N ASP A 398 -38.54 11.54 33.37
CA ASP A 398 -39.33 11.53 34.60
C ASP A 398 -39.81 12.93 34.97
N ALA A 399 -38.95 13.94 34.90
CA ALA A 399 -39.33 15.34 35.11
C ALA A 399 -40.39 15.81 34.11
N GLN A 400 -40.32 15.34 32.85
CA GLN A 400 -41.30 15.64 31.82
C GLN A 400 -42.65 14.94 32.10
N ARG A 401 -42.64 13.67 32.50
CA ARG A 401 -43.86 12.95 32.90
C ARG A 401 -44.52 13.58 34.12
N ASP A 402 -43.74 13.96 35.13
CA ASP A 402 -44.25 14.62 36.34
C ASP A 402 -44.83 16.01 36.02
N SER A 403 -44.21 16.74 35.09
CA SER A 403 -44.74 17.99 34.55
C SER A 403 -46.09 17.76 33.85
N ASP A 404 -46.16 16.79 32.94
CA ASP A 404 -47.36 16.49 32.18
C ASP A 404 -48.51 16.03 33.09
N ASN A 405 -48.22 15.18 34.08
CA ASN A 405 -49.17 14.74 35.09
C ASN A 405 -49.71 15.92 35.92
N ALA A 406 -48.84 16.80 36.42
CA ALA A 406 -49.25 17.96 37.20
C ALA A 406 -50.06 18.97 36.37
N ILE A 407 -49.74 19.16 35.09
CA ILE A 407 -50.53 19.99 34.17
C ILE A 407 -51.90 19.34 33.92
N HIS A 408 -51.96 18.01 33.75
CA HIS A 408 -53.21 17.29 33.61
C HIS A 408 -54.08 17.34 34.88
N GLU A 409 -53.49 17.21 36.06
CA GLU A 409 -54.18 17.39 37.34
C GLU A 409 -54.73 18.81 37.46
N ALA A 410 -53.92 19.85 37.22
CA ALA A 410 -54.37 21.24 37.25
C ALA A 410 -55.46 21.54 36.21
N GLN A 411 -55.40 20.92 35.02
CA GLN A 411 -56.46 20.99 34.02
C GLN A 411 -57.73 20.27 34.46
N SER A 412 -57.60 19.11 35.10
CA SER A 412 -58.71 18.35 35.66
C SER A 412 -59.39 19.11 36.79
N ASP A 413 -58.61 19.74 37.68
CA ASP A 413 -59.08 20.59 38.77
C ASP A 413 -59.79 21.84 38.22
N LEU A 414 -59.22 22.51 37.22
CA LEU A 414 -59.88 23.61 36.52
C LEU A 414 -61.22 23.16 35.92
N GLN A 415 -61.27 21.98 35.30
CA GLN A 415 -62.52 21.42 34.77
C GLN A 415 -63.50 21.05 35.88
N GLN A 416 -63.02 20.53 37.01
CA GLN A 416 -63.85 20.22 38.17
C GLN A 416 -64.44 21.50 38.78
N VAL A 417 -63.64 22.55 38.99
CA VAL A 417 -64.10 23.87 39.45
C VAL A 417 -65.13 24.47 38.48
N ARG A 418 -64.93 24.31 37.16
CA ARG A 418 -65.94 24.70 36.15
C ARG A 418 -67.23 23.89 36.26
N ARG A 419 -67.14 22.57 36.47
CA ARG A 419 -68.31 21.69 36.67
C ARG A 419 -69.04 21.98 37.98
N GLU A 420 -68.31 22.29 39.05
CA GLU A 420 -68.87 22.67 40.36
C GLU A 420 -69.51 24.05 40.34
N PHE A 421 -68.94 25.00 39.60
CA PHE A 421 -69.56 26.28 39.26
C PHE A 421 -70.90 26.09 38.54
N GLU A 422 -70.96 25.16 37.57
CA GLU A 422 -72.18 24.80 36.85
C GLU A 422 -73.22 24.07 37.72
N GLN A 423 -72.79 23.36 38.78
CA GLN A 423 -73.67 22.56 39.65
C GLN A 423 -74.21 23.29 40.89
N GLY A 424 -73.76 24.51 41.20
CA GLY A 424 -74.47 25.43 42.10
C GLY A 424 -74.59 25.00 43.57
N PHE A 425 -73.55 25.32 44.35
CA PHE A 425 -73.53 25.58 45.80
C PHE A 425 -73.97 24.48 46.80
N GLY A 426 -72.98 23.90 47.48
CA GLY A 426 -73.13 23.42 48.86
C GLY A 426 -71.98 22.54 49.38
N GLY A 427 -71.05 23.09 50.19
CA GLY A 427 -70.14 22.25 50.98
C GLY A 427 -68.81 22.79 51.53
N ALA A 428 -68.47 24.09 51.43
CA ALA A 428 -67.11 24.62 51.57
C ALA A 428 -66.47 24.70 53.00
N LYS A 429 -66.79 23.81 53.94
CA LYS A 429 -66.23 23.87 55.31
C LYS A 429 -65.41 22.65 55.75
N ARG A 430 -65.50 21.51 55.04
CA ARG A 430 -64.76 20.28 55.39
C ARG A 430 -63.36 20.20 54.78
N ASP A 431 -63.09 20.94 53.72
CA ASP A 431 -61.83 20.83 52.96
C ASP A 431 -60.69 21.70 53.55
N LEU A 432 -61.04 22.69 54.39
CA LEU A 432 -60.10 23.63 55.03
C LEU A 432 -59.18 22.98 56.09
N GLU A 433 -59.65 21.93 56.77
CA GLU A 433 -58.85 21.25 57.81
C GLU A 433 -57.84 20.24 57.23
N GLY A 434 -58.10 19.67 56.04
CA GLY A 434 -57.17 18.77 55.34
C GLY A 434 -55.98 19.51 54.73
N ALA A 435 -56.24 20.64 54.07
CA ALA A 435 -55.22 21.45 53.38
C ALA A 435 -54.13 21.99 54.34
N ARG A 436 -54.49 22.27 55.60
CA ARG A 436 -53.54 22.77 56.61
C ARG A 436 -52.47 21.72 56.97
N HIS A 437 -52.83 20.44 57.05
CA HIS A 437 -51.88 19.36 57.32
C HIS A 437 -50.95 19.07 56.13
N GLU A 438 -51.39 19.33 54.90
CA GLU A 438 -50.59 19.15 53.70
C GLU A 438 -49.52 20.25 53.55
N VAL A 439 -49.83 21.51 53.89
CA VAL A 439 -48.84 22.61 53.96
C VAL A 439 -47.73 22.28 54.96
N GLU A 440 -48.09 21.76 56.14
CA GLU A 440 -47.13 21.44 57.21
C GLU A 440 -46.23 20.23 56.87
N ASN A 441 -46.72 19.28 56.07
CA ASN A 441 -45.90 18.16 55.58
C ASN A 441 -44.99 18.58 54.42
N ALA A 442 -45.48 19.40 53.48
CA ALA A 442 -44.68 19.92 52.37
C ALA A 442 -43.54 20.82 52.84
N GLN A 443 -43.77 21.64 53.88
CA GLN A 443 -42.73 22.46 54.49
C GLN A 443 -41.60 21.61 55.08
N ARG A 444 -41.95 20.56 55.83
CA ARG A 444 -40.97 19.65 56.45
C ARG A 444 -40.07 18.96 55.41
N HIS A 445 -40.61 18.64 54.25
CA HIS A 445 -39.85 18.02 53.17
C HIS A 445 -38.82 18.97 52.53
N VAL A 446 -39.17 20.24 52.34
CA VAL A 446 -38.22 21.28 51.90
C VAL A 446 -37.11 21.47 52.94
N ASP A 447 -37.47 21.55 54.22
CA ASP A 447 -36.51 21.77 55.31
C ASP A 447 -35.54 20.57 55.53
N ASP A 448 -35.90 19.37 55.08
CA ASP A 448 -35.02 18.18 55.08
C ASP A 448 -34.05 18.22 53.88
N LEU A 449 -34.53 18.59 52.68
CA LEU A 449 -33.69 18.74 51.48
C LEU A 449 -32.66 19.87 51.61
N ASP A 450 -33.02 20.98 52.25
CA ASP A 450 -32.09 22.07 52.60
C ASP A 450 -30.93 21.54 53.45
N ARG A 451 -31.22 20.65 54.40
CA ARG A 451 -30.23 20.05 55.30
C ARG A 451 -29.28 19.10 54.55
N ASP A 452 -29.78 18.34 53.58
CA ASP A 452 -28.98 17.42 52.78
C ASP A 452 -28.06 18.16 51.78
N ILE A 453 -28.54 19.26 51.18
CA ILE A 453 -27.71 20.15 50.33
C ILE A 453 -26.58 20.78 51.14
N ASP A 454 -26.87 21.21 52.36
CA ASP A 454 -25.88 21.76 53.28
C ASP A 454 -24.82 20.71 53.65
N HIS A 455 -25.24 19.46 53.85
CA HIS A 455 -24.34 18.36 54.16
C HIS A 455 -23.39 18.04 53.01
N ILE A 456 -23.91 17.96 51.78
CA ILE A 456 -23.09 17.63 50.61
C ILE A 456 -22.18 18.78 50.19
N SER A 457 -22.60 20.03 50.42
CA SER A 457 -21.76 21.21 50.20
C SER A 457 -20.52 21.19 51.09
N ARG A 458 -20.67 20.83 52.37
CA ARG A 458 -19.52 20.68 53.29
C ARG A 458 -18.59 19.54 52.89
N ARG A 459 -19.11 18.43 52.34
CA ARG A 459 -18.29 17.32 51.82
C ARG A 459 -17.47 17.72 50.60
N ILE A 460 -18.02 18.55 49.71
CA ILE A 460 -17.29 19.07 48.54
C ILE A 460 -16.14 19.98 48.98
N ASP A 461 -16.34 20.79 50.01
CA ASP A 461 -15.32 21.71 50.52
C ASP A 461 -14.16 21.00 51.25
N ASP A 462 -14.40 19.80 51.80
CA ASP A 462 -13.43 19.00 52.56
C ASP A 462 -12.68 17.92 51.74
N GLU A 463 -13.05 17.66 50.49
CA GLU A 463 -12.55 16.55 49.66
C GLU A 463 -11.49 17.00 48.61
N HIS A 464 -10.57 16.11 48.23
CA HIS A 464 -9.54 16.42 47.23
C HIS A 464 -10.13 16.50 45.80
N TRP A 465 -9.69 17.47 45.00
CA TRP A 465 -10.32 17.92 43.74
C TRP A 465 -10.73 16.85 42.70
N TYR A 466 -10.11 15.66 42.71
CA TYR A 466 -10.41 14.56 41.78
C TYR A 466 -11.60 13.68 42.23
N ASN A 467 -12.03 13.75 43.50
CA ASN A 467 -13.20 13.05 44.03
C ASN A 467 -14.45 13.95 44.12
N CYS A 468 -14.29 15.25 43.84
CA CYS A 468 -15.38 16.22 43.79
C CYS A 468 -16.42 16.00 42.67
N PRO A 469 -16.07 15.49 41.47
CA PRO A 469 -17.03 15.36 40.36
C PRO A 469 -18.32 14.57 40.69
N PRO A 470 -18.28 13.37 41.29
CA PRO A 470 -19.52 12.67 41.68
C PRO A 470 -20.33 13.40 42.77
N LEU A 471 -19.65 14.10 43.70
CA LEU A 471 -20.31 14.87 44.76
C LEU A 471 -20.99 16.13 44.22
N LEU A 472 -20.42 16.77 43.19
CA LEU A 472 -21.03 17.89 42.48
C LEU A 472 -22.28 17.46 41.72
N GLY A 473 -22.27 16.26 41.13
CA GLY A 473 -23.46 15.65 40.53
C GLY A 473 -24.57 15.39 41.54
N GLU A 474 -24.24 14.78 42.67
CA GLU A 474 -25.19 14.51 43.76
C GLU A 474 -25.78 15.80 44.36
N LYS A 475 -24.96 16.87 44.48
CA LYS A 475 -25.42 18.21 44.88
C LYS A 475 -26.38 18.84 43.88
N ALA A 476 -26.12 18.68 42.58
CA ALA A 476 -26.99 19.19 41.52
C ALA A 476 -28.38 18.52 41.56
N VAL A 477 -28.43 17.21 41.81
CA VAL A 477 -29.68 16.45 42.00
C VAL A 477 -30.46 16.93 43.22
N LEU A 478 -29.80 17.13 44.36
CA LEU A 478 -30.46 17.63 45.58
C LEU A 478 -30.98 19.06 45.43
N LEU A 479 -30.24 19.95 44.77
CA LEU A 479 -30.69 21.31 44.45
C LEU A 479 -31.92 21.32 43.52
N ALA A 480 -31.95 20.41 42.53
CA ALA A 480 -33.11 20.23 41.68
C ALA A 480 -34.33 19.73 42.46
N ALA A 481 -34.14 18.78 43.38
CA ALA A 481 -35.19 18.28 44.26
C ALA A 481 -35.73 19.35 45.23
N GLN A 482 -34.86 20.18 45.81
CA GLN A 482 -35.23 21.30 46.69
C GLN A 482 -36.04 22.37 45.94
N ALA A 483 -35.63 22.72 44.72
CA ALA A 483 -36.37 23.67 43.88
C ALA A 483 -37.77 23.13 43.54
N ALA A 484 -37.88 21.84 43.23
CA ALA A 484 -39.16 21.17 42.97
C ALA A 484 -40.06 21.12 44.22
N ALA A 485 -39.51 20.78 45.39
CA ALA A 485 -40.26 20.73 46.65
C ALA A 485 -40.72 22.13 47.10
N THR A 486 -39.89 23.16 46.89
CA THR A 486 -40.21 24.56 47.20
C THR A 486 -41.34 25.09 46.30
N ALA A 487 -41.34 24.70 45.02
CA ALA A 487 -42.41 25.03 44.09
C ALA A 487 -43.74 24.38 44.54
N SER A 488 -43.72 23.10 44.92
CA SER A 488 -44.89 22.40 45.46
C SER A 488 -45.43 23.06 46.73
N LEU A 489 -44.57 23.49 47.64
CA LEU A 489 -44.96 24.23 48.85
C LEU A 489 -45.68 25.56 48.55
N GLN A 490 -45.24 26.31 47.52
CA GLN A 490 -45.88 27.56 47.12
C GLN A 490 -47.25 27.34 46.47
N VAL A 491 -47.43 26.23 45.74
CA VAL A 491 -48.73 25.81 45.18
C VAL A 491 -49.73 25.51 46.30
N VAL A 492 -49.35 24.72 47.30
CA VAL A 492 -50.23 24.37 48.43
C VAL A 492 -50.55 25.61 49.29
N ARG A 493 -49.59 26.53 49.47
CA ARG A 493 -49.85 27.83 50.14
C ARG A 493 -50.83 28.71 49.37
N GLY A 494 -50.75 28.74 48.03
CA GLY A 494 -51.70 29.46 47.18
C GLY A 494 -53.13 28.93 47.31
N ILE A 495 -53.29 27.60 47.35
CA ILE A 495 -54.57 26.92 47.58
C ILE A 495 -55.13 27.24 48.99
N PHE A 496 -54.26 27.27 50.01
CA PHE A 496 -54.63 27.63 51.38
C PHE A 496 -55.14 29.09 51.48
N PHE A 497 -54.43 30.06 50.86
CA PHE A 497 -54.87 31.47 50.85
C PHE A 497 -56.18 31.70 50.09
N ALA A 498 -56.43 30.93 49.03
CA ALA A 498 -57.69 30.96 48.30
C ALA A 498 -58.86 30.42 49.14
N ALA A 499 -58.61 29.39 49.98
CA ALA A 499 -59.60 28.84 50.89
C ALA A 499 -59.89 29.78 52.09
N GLU A 500 -58.93 30.58 52.54
CA GLU A 500 -59.12 31.57 53.61
C GLU A 500 -60.02 32.75 53.17
N GLY A 501 -59.98 33.11 51.88
CA GLY A 501 -60.85 34.14 51.27
C GLY A 501 -62.34 33.78 51.20
N ILE A 502 -62.70 32.51 51.33
CA ILE A 502 -64.08 31.99 51.24
C ILE A 502 -64.90 32.30 52.52
N VAL A 503 -64.26 32.71 53.62
CA VAL A 503 -64.93 32.98 54.90
C VAL A 503 -65.55 34.40 54.97
N HIS A 504 -65.28 35.29 54.01
CA HIS A 504 -65.79 36.67 54.01
C HIS A 504 -66.39 37.14 52.66
N ASP A 505 -67.60 36.64 52.41
CA ASP A 505 -68.76 37.27 51.75
C ASP A 505 -68.91 37.32 50.20
N THR A 506 -70.13 36.96 49.78
CA THR A 506 -70.82 37.04 48.46
C THR A 506 -70.41 36.08 47.31
N GLY A 507 -71.24 35.03 47.13
CA GLY A 507 -70.95 33.84 46.32
C GLY A 507 -70.86 33.95 44.79
N PHE A 508 -71.26 35.04 44.13
CA PHE A 508 -71.15 35.12 42.66
C PHE A 508 -69.79 35.68 42.20
N VAL A 509 -69.30 36.74 42.85
CA VAL A 509 -67.97 37.32 42.61
C VAL A 509 -66.86 36.37 43.09
N ALA A 510 -67.13 35.60 44.14
CA ALA A 510 -66.23 34.57 44.65
C ALA A 510 -65.97 33.43 43.63
N ALA A 511 -66.94 33.10 42.78
CA ALA A 511 -66.83 32.00 41.84
C ALA A 511 -66.13 32.39 40.52
N GLU A 512 -66.35 33.62 40.04
CA GLU A 512 -65.57 34.20 38.93
C GLU A 512 -64.10 34.43 39.34
N GLY A 513 -63.88 34.84 40.60
CA GLY A 513 -62.55 34.89 41.22
C GLY A 513 -61.88 33.53 41.37
N ALA A 514 -62.63 32.46 41.68
CA ALA A 514 -62.11 31.10 41.78
C ALA A 514 -61.71 30.51 40.42
N ILE A 515 -62.48 30.75 39.35
CA ILE A 515 -62.10 30.36 37.99
C ILE A 515 -60.88 31.15 37.53
N GLY A 516 -60.83 32.47 37.76
CA GLY A 516 -59.67 33.30 37.44
C GLY A 516 -58.41 32.92 38.25
N ALA A 517 -58.57 32.53 39.51
CA ALA A 517 -57.48 32.02 40.35
C ALA A 517 -56.99 30.64 39.89
N ALA A 518 -57.88 29.75 39.43
CA ALA A 518 -57.52 28.46 38.87
C ALA A 518 -56.85 28.58 37.49
N GLU A 519 -57.27 29.53 36.65
CA GLU A 519 -56.57 29.85 35.39
C GLU A 519 -55.18 30.45 35.65
N PHE A 520 -55.06 31.34 36.64
CA PHE A 520 -53.77 31.88 37.08
C PHE A 520 -52.87 30.80 37.70
N ALA A 521 -53.44 29.86 38.45
CA ALA A 521 -52.72 28.71 39.00
C ALA A 521 -52.24 27.77 37.88
N LEU A 522 -53.05 27.52 36.85
CA LEU A 522 -52.65 26.74 35.67
C LEU A 522 -51.51 27.43 34.89
N ASP A 523 -51.60 28.74 34.66
CA ASP A 523 -50.52 29.53 34.03
C ASP A 523 -49.23 29.52 34.89
N GLY A 524 -49.38 29.60 36.22
CA GLY A 524 -48.29 29.46 37.18
C GLY A 524 -47.62 28.09 37.14
N VAL A 525 -48.41 27.00 37.11
CA VAL A 525 -47.93 25.62 36.97
C VAL A 525 -47.21 25.43 35.63
N GLN A 526 -47.79 25.92 34.52
CA GLN A 526 -47.18 25.83 33.20
C GLN A 526 -45.82 26.54 33.14
N LYS A 527 -45.71 27.76 33.69
CA LYS A 527 -44.45 28.52 33.71
C LYS A 527 -43.39 27.88 34.60
N VAL A 528 -43.76 27.46 35.81
CA VAL A 528 -42.81 26.86 36.78
C VAL A 528 -42.32 25.50 36.30
N LYS A 529 -43.18 24.68 35.69
CA LYS A 529 -42.79 23.36 35.17
C LYS A 529 -41.97 23.45 33.88
N THR A 530 -42.25 24.44 33.02
CA THR A 530 -41.38 24.74 31.86
C THR A 530 -39.97 25.11 32.31
N GLU A 531 -39.85 25.91 33.37
CA GLU A 531 -38.55 26.29 33.93
C GLU A 531 -37.82 25.10 34.57
N ALA A 532 -38.52 24.25 35.32
CA ALA A 532 -37.95 23.02 35.90
C ALA A 532 -37.44 22.06 34.81
N LEU A 533 -38.18 21.92 33.71
CA LEU A 533 -37.79 21.08 32.57
C LEU A 533 -36.59 21.65 31.81
N ASN A 534 -36.49 22.99 31.71
CA ASN A 534 -35.30 23.65 31.17
C ASN A 534 -34.05 23.43 32.04
N VAL A 535 -34.20 23.46 33.37
CA VAL A 535 -33.10 23.15 34.32
C VAL A 535 -32.66 21.69 34.20
N ALA A 536 -33.59 20.73 34.08
CA ALA A 536 -33.25 19.32 33.87
C ALA A 536 -32.50 19.10 32.54
N ARG A 537 -32.93 19.76 31.46
CA ARG A 537 -32.23 19.74 30.17
C ARG A 537 -30.83 20.35 30.25
N ALA A 538 -30.66 21.46 30.95
CA ALA A 538 -29.34 22.05 31.20
C ALA A 538 -28.42 21.12 32.03
N GLY A 539 -29.00 20.35 32.96
CA GLY A 539 -28.30 19.29 33.70
C GLY A 539 -27.80 18.17 32.77
N LEU A 540 -28.66 17.69 31.86
CA LEU A 540 -28.29 16.70 30.84
C LEU A 540 -27.17 17.21 29.92
N ASP A 541 -27.25 18.47 29.46
CA ASP A 541 -26.20 19.06 28.63
C ASP A 541 -24.87 19.16 29.38
N THR A 542 -24.89 19.52 30.66
CA THR A 542 -23.69 19.55 31.53
C THR A 542 -23.07 18.15 31.69
N VAL A 543 -23.89 17.11 31.86
CA VAL A 543 -23.42 15.72 31.93
C VAL A 543 -22.80 15.30 30.59
N ARG A 544 -23.45 15.62 29.46
CA ARG A 544 -22.92 15.32 28.12
C ARG A 544 -21.57 16.00 27.88
N ASP A 545 -21.43 17.27 28.24
CA ASP A 545 -20.17 18.01 28.10
C ASP A 545 -19.04 17.40 28.94
N ALA A 546 -19.33 17.06 30.21
CA ALA A 546 -18.36 16.43 31.10
C ALA A 546 -17.91 15.05 30.60
N GLN A 547 -18.86 14.22 30.13
CA GLN A 547 -18.53 12.88 29.61
C GLN A 547 -17.77 12.94 28.28
N ASN A 548 -18.14 13.88 27.38
CA ASN A 548 -17.41 14.11 26.13
C ASN A 548 -15.96 14.54 26.38
N ALA A 549 -15.71 15.36 27.40
CA ALA A 549 -14.34 15.75 27.78
C ALA A 549 -13.51 14.55 28.29
N MET A 550 -14.12 13.62 29.03
CA MET A 550 -13.46 12.39 29.48
C MET A 550 -13.14 11.45 28.30
N ILE A 551 -14.08 11.28 27.37
CA ILE A 551 -13.86 10.52 26.13
C ILE A 551 -12.72 11.14 25.33
N GLN A 552 -12.70 12.47 25.16
CA GLN A 552 -11.65 13.15 24.42
C GLN A 552 -10.27 12.95 25.07
N THR A 553 -10.20 13.01 26.41
CA THR A 553 -8.95 12.74 27.14
C THR A 553 -8.43 11.32 26.89
N ALA A 554 -9.32 10.33 26.85
CA ALA A 554 -8.96 8.94 26.55
C ALA A 554 -8.55 8.74 25.07
N VAL A 555 -9.20 9.44 24.13
CA VAL A 555 -8.81 9.48 22.71
C VAL A 555 -7.42 10.10 22.55
N ASP A 556 -7.15 11.22 23.21
CA ASP A 556 -5.85 11.90 23.17
C ASP A 556 -4.75 11.02 23.76
N ALA A 557 -5.04 10.26 24.83
CA ALA A 557 -4.11 9.32 25.43
C ALA A 557 -3.78 8.13 24.51
N LEU A 558 -4.77 7.59 23.80
CA LEU A 558 -4.56 6.53 22.80
C LEU A 558 -3.73 7.08 21.62
N HIS A 559 -4.08 8.25 21.11
CA HIS A 559 -3.35 8.90 20.02
C HIS A 559 -1.90 9.23 20.41
N ALA A 560 -1.65 9.64 21.66
CA ALA A 560 -0.29 9.87 22.17
C ALA A 560 0.55 8.58 22.18
N VAL A 561 -0.06 7.42 22.48
CA VAL A 561 0.62 6.12 22.38
C VAL A 561 0.95 5.79 20.92
N GLU A 562 0.00 5.97 20.01
CA GLU A 562 0.16 5.68 18.57
C GLU A 562 1.20 6.57 17.88
N THR A 563 1.50 7.75 18.43
CA THR A 563 2.35 8.75 17.76
C THR A 563 3.66 9.08 18.48
N ALA A 564 3.75 8.88 19.80
CA ALA A 564 4.86 9.40 20.59
C ALA A 564 5.23 8.56 21.83
N SER A 565 4.77 7.30 21.94
CA SER A 565 5.17 6.44 23.07
C SER A 565 6.65 6.04 23.04
N ASP A 566 7.19 5.74 24.23
CA ASP A 566 8.54 5.17 24.35
C ASP A 566 8.59 3.79 23.70
N GLU A 567 7.51 3.01 23.77
CA GLU A 567 7.36 1.70 23.13
C GLU A 567 7.41 1.79 21.60
N LEU A 568 6.73 2.78 20.99
CA LEU A 568 6.86 3.07 19.56
C LEU A 568 8.31 3.40 19.20
N ARG A 569 8.97 4.23 20.01
CA ARG A 569 10.36 4.63 19.78
C ARG A 569 11.34 3.45 19.87
N VAL A 570 11.08 2.51 20.78
CA VAL A 570 11.86 1.27 20.93
C VAL A 570 11.60 0.34 19.74
N PHE A 571 10.35 0.22 19.28
CA PHE A 571 9.98 -0.55 18.10
C PHE A 571 10.64 0.00 16.82
N ASP A 572 10.52 1.31 16.56
CA ASP A 572 11.15 1.98 15.43
C ASP A 572 12.68 1.85 15.49
N GLY A 573 13.28 1.99 16.67
CA GLY A 573 14.71 1.78 16.88
C GLY A 573 15.16 0.35 16.58
N ALA A 574 14.39 -0.66 17.00
CA ALA A 574 14.68 -2.06 16.70
C ALA A 574 14.58 -2.36 15.20
N ARG A 575 13.57 -1.77 14.53
CA ARG A 575 13.39 -1.91 13.08
C ARG A 575 14.53 -1.24 12.31
N SER A 576 14.92 -0.02 12.68
CA SER A 576 16.07 0.66 12.08
C SER A 576 17.36 -0.14 12.25
N ALA A 577 17.59 -0.73 13.43
CA ALA A 577 18.76 -1.57 13.68
C ALA A 577 18.77 -2.84 12.82
N LEU A 578 17.60 -3.43 12.55
CA LEU A 578 17.46 -4.56 11.62
C LEU A 578 17.77 -4.13 10.17
N GLU A 579 17.21 -3.01 9.71
CA GLU A 579 17.47 -2.47 8.37
C GLU A 579 18.97 -2.14 8.16
N ASP A 580 19.60 -1.48 9.13
CA ASP A 580 21.05 -1.19 9.12
C ASP A 580 21.90 -2.47 9.06
N ALA A 581 21.52 -3.49 9.85
CA ALA A 581 22.21 -4.76 9.88
C ALA A 581 22.03 -5.56 8.58
N GLU A 582 20.88 -5.46 7.91
CA GLU A 582 20.66 -6.05 6.59
C GLU A 582 21.56 -5.41 5.53
N GLY A 583 21.70 -4.09 5.54
CA GLY A 583 22.62 -3.37 4.64
C GLY A 583 24.09 -3.78 4.85
N LEU A 584 24.55 -3.85 6.10
CA LEU A 584 25.90 -4.32 6.44
C LEU A 584 26.11 -5.80 6.08
N SER A 585 25.09 -6.63 6.32
CA SER A 585 25.13 -8.07 6.02
C SER A 585 25.21 -8.33 4.52
N GLN A 586 24.48 -7.58 3.70
CA GLN A 586 24.55 -7.64 2.24
C GLN A 586 25.95 -7.25 1.75
N GLY A 587 26.54 -6.17 2.27
CA GLY A 587 27.90 -5.78 1.91
C GLY A 587 28.94 -6.88 2.23
N ALA A 588 28.83 -7.49 3.41
CA ALA A 588 29.72 -8.56 3.83
C ALA A 588 29.55 -9.85 2.99
N THR A 589 28.33 -10.25 2.66
CA THR A 589 28.09 -11.43 1.81
C THR A 589 28.42 -11.19 0.35
N SER A 590 28.17 -9.99 -0.19
CA SER A 590 28.56 -9.62 -1.55
C SER A 590 30.08 -9.61 -1.71
N GLY A 591 30.83 -8.99 -0.77
CA GLY A 591 32.29 -9.03 -0.82
C GLY A 591 32.87 -10.44 -0.71
N ALA A 592 32.25 -11.31 0.09
CA ALA A 592 32.64 -12.71 0.16
C ALA A 592 32.26 -13.50 -1.12
N GLN A 593 31.13 -13.19 -1.75
CA GLN A 593 30.72 -13.79 -3.03
C GLN A 593 31.66 -13.36 -4.17
N GLU A 594 32.06 -12.09 -4.22
CA GLU A 594 33.06 -11.60 -5.18
C GLU A 594 34.40 -12.34 -5.05
N ALA A 595 34.81 -12.66 -3.82
CA ALA A 595 36.01 -13.47 -3.58
C ALA A 595 35.86 -14.91 -4.12
N VAL A 596 34.67 -15.51 -3.99
CA VAL A 596 34.34 -16.82 -4.58
C VAL A 596 34.33 -16.75 -6.10
N ASP A 597 33.66 -15.77 -6.69
CA ASP A 597 33.59 -15.58 -8.16
C ASP A 597 34.98 -15.32 -8.76
N GLY A 598 35.84 -14.64 -7.98
CA GLY A 598 37.23 -14.36 -8.30
C GLY A 598 38.17 -15.57 -8.25
N LEU A 599 37.76 -16.71 -7.67
CA LEU A 599 38.59 -17.93 -7.63
C LEU A 599 38.94 -18.44 -9.04
N SER A 600 38.08 -18.21 -10.03
CA SER A 600 38.33 -18.58 -11.43
C SER A 600 39.37 -17.71 -12.13
N LYS A 601 39.82 -16.62 -11.47
CA LYS A 601 40.75 -15.62 -12.01
C LYS A 601 41.94 -15.38 -11.07
N CYS A 602 42.03 -16.10 -9.95
CA CYS A 602 43.13 -15.92 -9.02
C CYS A 602 44.42 -16.52 -9.57
N GLY A 603 45.57 -16.03 -9.09
CA GLY A 603 46.88 -16.48 -9.56
C GLY A 603 47.10 -17.97 -9.37
N GLU A 604 46.55 -18.54 -8.28
CA GLU A 604 46.64 -19.97 -7.98
C GLU A 604 45.84 -20.82 -8.98
N PHE A 605 44.66 -20.36 -9.42
CA PHE A 605 43.89 -21.05 -10.46
C PHE A 605 44.56 -20.93 -11.84
N ILE A 606 45.09 -19.75 -12.17
CA ILE A 606 45.84 -19.55 -13.42
C ILE A 606 47.09 -20.45 -13.47
N ALA A 607 47.80 -20.59 -12.35
CA ALA A 607 48.94 -21.49 -12.24
C ALA A 607 48.53 -22.97 -12.39
N PHE A 608 47.42 -23.36 -11.78
CA PHE A 608 46.85 -24.70 -11.94
C PHE A 608 46.43 -25.00 -13.40
N ASP A 609 45.71 -24.09 -14.05
CA ASP A 609 45.26 -24.22 -15.45
C ASP A 609 46.45 -24.25 -16.43
N ALA A 610 47.47 -23.41 -16.18
CA ALA A 610 48.72 -23.43 -16.93
C ALA A 610 49.49 -24.75 -16.76
N ALA A 611 49.55 -25.31 -15.55
CA ALA A 611 50.18 -26.60 -15.30
C ALA A 611 49.40 -27.76 -15.95
N GLU A 612 48.07 -27.70 -15.99
CA GLU A 612 47.23 -28.68 -16.68
C GLU A 612 47.47 -28.64 -18.20
N ALA A 613 47.52 -27.44 -18.78
CA ALA A 613 47.87 -27.25 -20.18
C ALA A 613 49.31 -27.70 -20.49
N ALA A 614 50.27 -27.45 -19.60
CA ALA A 614 51.67 -27.87 -19.75
C ALA A 614 51.81 -29.40 -19.71
N LEU A 615 51.07 -30.09 -18.83
CA LEU A 615 51.02 -31.55 -18.79
C LEU A 615 50.38 -32.12 -20.07
N TRP A 616 49.27 -31.54 -20.52
CA TRP A 616 48.62 -31.94 -21.76
C TRP A 616 49.55 -31.77 -22.96
N PHE A 617 50.29 -30.66 -23.01
CA PHE A 617 51.30 -30.43 -24.05
C PHE A 617 52.44 -31.44 -23.94
N ALA A 618 52.98 -31.69 -22.74
CA ALA A 618 54.05 -32.67 -22.53
C ALA A 618 53.63 -34.09 -22.97
N GLN A 619 52.39 -34.51 -22.69
CA GLN A 619 51.87 -35.82 -23.07
C GLN A 619 51.62 -35.97 -24.58
N ASN A 620 51.21 -34.88 -25.25
CA ASN A 620 50.83 -34.91 -26.66
C ASN A 620 51.95 -34.45 -27.60
N ASN A 621 53.02 -33.86 -27.09
CA ASN A 621 54.19 -33.46 -27.87
C ASN A 621 55.06 -34.69 -28.22
N THR A 622 54.52 -35.56 -29.06
CA THR A 622 55.21 -36.70 -29.67
C THR A 622 56.03 -36.29 -30.90
N SER A 623 56.12 -35.00 -31.22
CA SER A 623 56.82 -34.50 -32.40
C SER A 623 58.32 -34.83 -32.38
N GLU A 624 58.95 -34.86 -31.20
CA GLU A 624 60.35 -35.28 -31.02
C GLU A 624 60.55 -36.80 -31.17
N LEU A 625 59.51 -37.60 -30.90
CA LEU A 625 59.48 -39.06 -31.09
C LEU A 625 59.15 -39.46 -32.54
N ASN A 626 58.48 -38.60 -33.29
CA ASN A 626 58.02 -38.85 -34.67
C ASN A 626 58.96 -38.28 -35.76
N LEU A 627 60.04 -37.57 -35.38
CA LEU A 627 61.04 -36.99 -36.29
C LEU A 627 62.36 -37.82 -36.37
N ALA A 628 62.44 -38.95 -35.66
CA ALA A 628 63.42 -40.01 -35.89
C ALA A 628 62.83 -41.09 -36.82
#